data_AF-S4PNA7-F1
#
_entry.id   AF-S4PNA7-F1
#
_cell.length_a   1.000
_cell.length_b   1.000
_cell.length_c   1.000
_cell.angle_alpha   90.00
_cell.angle_beta   90.00
_cell.angle_gamma   90.00
#
_symmetry.space_group_name_H-M   'P 1'
#
loop_
_entity.id
_entity.type
_entity.pdbx_description
1 polymer ?
#
loop_
_entity_poly.entity_id
_entity_poly.type
_entity_poly.pdbx_seq_one_letter_code
_entity_poly.pdbx_strand_id
1 'polypeptide(L)'
;CGPCTEIHNVHPDGSLTEIWNIVFIQCNREADGKVTGLRKQHVDTGMGLERVAALLQGVPTNYDTDLFQPLIAAIQKNSKGVLAYSGSYNADAALDQAYRRLADH
;
A
#
# COMPACT_ATOMS: atom_id res chain seq x y z
N CYS A 1 -6.91 7.01 19.84
CA CYS A 1 -6.28 7.89 18.83
C CYS A 1 -5.17 8.70 19.48
N GLY A 2 -4.42 9.47 18.69
CA GLY A 2 -3.34 10.32 19.17
C GLY A 2 -2.51 10.85 18.00
N PRO A 3 -1.45 11.62 18.28
CA PRO A 3 -0.50 12.03 17.26
C PRO A 3 0.22 10.80 16.70
N CYS A 4 0.74 10.95 15.49
CA CYS A 4 1.51 9.91 14.82
C CYS A 4 2.79 10.49 14.23
N THR A 5 3.72 9.58 13.94
CA THR A 5 4.92 9.84 13.15
C THR A 5 5.01 8.80 12.05
N GLU A 6 5.43 9.22 10.87
CA GLU A 6 5.49 8.38 9.68
C GLU A 6 6.93 8.27 9.18
N ILE A 7 7.29 7.08 8.69
CA ILE A 7 8.56 6.81 8.01
C ILE A 7 8.28 6.72 6.52
N HIS A 8 8.99 7.53 5.75
CA HIS A 8 8.85 7.62 4.30
C HIS A 8 10.12 7.14 3.60
N ASN A 9 9.95 6.42 2.49
CA ASN A 9 11.01 6.21 1.52
C ASN A 9 11.09 7.40 0.57
N VAL A 10 12.31 7.86 0.28
CA VAL A 10 12.57 8.92 -0.69
C VAL A 10 13.04 8.28 -1.98
N HIS A 11 12.26 8.45 -3.05
CA HIS A 11 12.62 7.93 -4.36
C HIS A 11 13.62 8.86 -5.07
N PRO A 12 14.36 8.37 -6.09
CA PRO A 12 15.34 9.19 -6.83
C PRO A 12 14.75 10.43 -7.51
N ASP A 13 13.46 10.39 -7.87
CA ASP A 13 12.73 11.52 -8.46
C ASP A 13 12.24 12.54 -7.41
N GLY A 14 12.54 12.31 -6.13
CA GLY A 14 12.14 13.15 -5.00
C GLY A 14 10.72 12.86 -4.50
N SER A 15 9.99 11.92 -5.10
CA SER A 15 8.69 11.49 -4.58
C SER A 15 8.84 10.71 -3.27
N LEU A 16 7.79 10.75 -2.44
CA LEU A 16 7.76 10.08 -1.14
C LEU A 16 6.73 8.96 -1.15
N THR A 17 7.07 7.84 -0.53
CA THR A 17 6.12 6.77 -0.22
C THR A 17 6.19 6.45 1.25
N GLU A 18 5.06 6.57 1.94
CA GLU A 18 4.89 6.15 3.33
C GLU A 18 5.09 4.63 3.44
N ILE A 19 5.99 4.20 4.33
CA ILE A 19 6.31 2.79 4.58
C ILE A 19 5.73 2.32 5.91
N TRP A 20 5.80 3.17 6.94
CA TRP A 20 5.44 2.79 8.31
C TRP A 20 4.83 3.96 9.06
N ASN A 21 3.66 3.77 9.65
CA ASN A 21 3.01 4.71 10.56
C ASN A 21 3.12 4.23 12.01
N ILE A 22 3.53 5.11 12.92
CA ILE A 22 3.65 4.86 14.36
C ILE A 22 2.75 5.85 15.10
N VAL A 23 1.68 5.33 15.69
CA VAL A 23 0.67 6.11 16.40
C VAL A 23 0.92 6.03 17.90
N PHE A 24 1.03 7.19 18.54
CA PHE A 24 1.11 7.32 19.99
C PHE A 24 -0.31 7.41 20.57
N ILE A 25 -0.88 6.27 20.94
CA ILE A 25 -2.25 6.18 21.45
C ILE A 25 -2.30 6.77 22.86
N GLN A 26 -2.85 7.99 22.95
CA GLN A 26 -2.94 8.76 24.20
C GLN A 26 -4.32 9.34 24.50
N CYS A 27 -5.25 9.28 23.53
CA CYS A 27 -6.60 9.81 23.68
C CYS A 27 -7.67 8.78 23.29
N ASN A 28 -8.82 8.86 23.94
CA ASN A 28 -10.08 8.29 23.47
C ASN A 28 -10.91 9.40 22.80
N ARG A 29 -11.54 9.10 21.66
CA ARG A 29 -12.52 10.00 21.04
C ARG A 29 -13.90 9.41 21.26
N GLU A 30 -14.73 10.13 21.98
CA GLU A 30 -16.09 9.73 22.32
C GLU A 30 -17.06 10.05 21.18
N ALA A 31 -18.25 9.44 21.22
CA ALA A 31 -19.24 9.56 20.14
C ALA A 31 -19.78 10.99 19.94
N ASP A 32 -19.72 11.81 21.00
CA ASP A 32 -20.07 13.23 20.99
C ASP A 32 -18.93 14.13 20.43
N GLY A 33 -17.81 13.54 20.02
CA GLY A 33 -16.64 14.22 19.49
C GLY A 33 -15.64 14.70 20.56
N LYS A 34 -15.94 14.51 21.84
CA LYS A 34 -15.01 14.85 22.93
C LYS A 34 -13.76 13.98 22.88
N VAL A 35 -12.61 14.56 23.19
CA VAL A 35 -11.32 13.87 23.23
C VAL A 35 -10.82 13.84 24.67
N THR A 36 -10.72 12.66 25.26
CA THR A 36 -10.30 12.46 26.66
C THR A 36 -8.96 11.73 26.71
N GLY A 37 -8.09 12.14 27.64
CA GLY A 37 -6.79 11.50 27.83
C GLY A 37 -6.93 10.09 28.41
N LEU A 38 -6.07 9.17 27.97
CA LEU A 38 -6.03 7.80 28.51
C LEU A 38 -5.16 7.74 29.77
N ARG A 39 -5.58 6.91 30.74
CA ARG A 39 -4.77 6.62 31.94
C ARG A 39 -3.49 5.84 31.61
N LYS A 40 -3.52 5.02 30.55
CA LYS A 40 -2.37 4.27 30.04
C LYS A 40 -2.15 4.66 28.58
N GLN A 41 -0.89 4.92 28.24
CA GLN A 41 -0.47 5.22 26.87
C GLN A 41 0.00 3.95 26.19
N HIS A 42 -0.25 3.85 24.89
CA HIS A 42 0.11 2.70 24.07
C HIS A 42 0.76 3.16 22.76
N VAL A 43 1.43 2.22 22.10
CA VAL A 43 1.96 2.41 20.75
C VAL A 43 1.22 1.45 19.83
N ASP A 44 0.71 1.97 18.73
CA ASP A 44 0.11 1.21 17.64
C ASP A 44 0.91 1.51 16.37
N THR A 45 1.24 0.49 15.57
CA THR A 45 2.06 0.67 14.38
C THR A 45 1.48 -0.12 13.22
N GLY A 46 1.48 0.48 12.03
CA GLY A 46 1.11 -0.18 10.79
C GLY A 46 2.20 -0.01 9.75
N MET A 47 2.68 -1.12 9.19
CA MET A 47 3.66 -1.15 8.10
C MET A 47 3.09 -1.97 6.95
N GLY A 48 2.99 -1.37 5.75
CA GLY A 48 2.43 -2.06 4.58
C GLY A 48 3.43 -3.07 4.02
N LEU A 49 3.12 -4.37 4.13
CA LEU A 49 4.00 -5.45 3.71
C LEU A 49 4.37 -5.32 2.22
N GLU A 50 3.39 -5.01 1.38
CA GLU A 50 3.54 -4.90 -0.07
C GLU A 50 4.48 -3.75 -0.45
N ARG A 51 4.39 -2.63 0.27
CA ARG A 51 5.29 -1.47 0.06
C ARG A 51 6.70 -1.77 0.53
N VAL A 52 6.86 -2.44 1.66
CA VAL A 52 8.17 -2.88 2.16
C VAL A 52 8.79 -3.90 1.21
N ALA A 53 8.01 -4.86 0.71
CA ALA A 53 8.45 -5.83 -0.27
C ALA A 53 8.94 -5.13 -1.55
N ALA A 54 8.18 -4.17 -2.08
CA ALA A 54 8.60 -3.38 -3.25
C ALA A 54 9.92 -2.64 -3.01
N LEU A 55 10.05 -1.99 -1.85
CA LEU A 55 11.28 -1.31 -1.44
C LEU A 55 12.49 -2.26 -1.34
N LEU A 56 12.33 -3.39 -0.66
CA LEU A 56 13.43 -4.35 -0.43
C LEU A 56 13.82 -5.10 -1.71
N GLN A 57 12.86 -5.34 -2.61
CA GLN A 57 13.11 -5.98 -3.91
C GLN A 57 13.60 -4.98 -4.97
N GLY A 58 13.56 -3.68 -4.69
CA GLY A 58 13.98 -2.63 -5.62
C GLY A 58 13.08 -2.51 -6.85
N VAL A 59 11.79 -2.84 -6.72
CA VAL A 59 10.80 -2.73 -7.79
C VAL A 59 9.93 -1.48 -7.62
N PRO A 60 9.48 -0.84 -8.71
CA PRO A 60 8.86 0.48 -8.64
C PRO A 60 7.43 0.44 -8.08
N THR A 61 6.75 -0.72 -8.11
CA THR A 61 5.36 -0.83 -7.67
C THR A 61 5.12 -2.08 -6.85
N ASN A 62 4.10 -2.04 -5.98
CA ASN A 62 3.66 -3.21 -5.22
C ASN A 62 3.33 -4.41 -6.13
N TYR A 63 2.76 -4.14 -7.31
CA TYR A 63 2.32 -5.18 -8.24
C TYR A 63 3.47 -5.88 -8.96
N ASP A 64 4.68 -5.32 -8.92
CA ASP A 64 5.90 -5.91 -9.48
C ASP A 64 6.61 -6.85 -8.49
N THR A 65 6.10 -6.94 -7.25
CA THR A 65 6.64 -7.86 -6.24
C THR A 65 6.23 -9.31 -6.48
N ASP A 66 6.98 -10.22 -5.87
CA ASP A 66 6.64 -11.63 -5.77
C ASP A 66 5.26 -11.93 -5.14
N LEU A 67 4.67 -10.98 -4.42
CA LEU A 67 3.32 -11.11 -3.87
C LEU A 67 2.23 -11.05 -4.96
N PHE A 68 2.42 -10.25 -6.01
CA PHE A 68 1.39 -10.00 -7.04
C PHE A 68 1.71 -10.61 -8.40
N GLN A 69 2.98 -10.73 -8.77
CA GLN A 69 3.37 -11.29 -10.07
C GLN A 69 2.78 -12.69 -10.35
N PRO A 70 2.68 -13.61 -9.36
CA PRO A 70 2.00 -14.90 -9.57
C PRO A 70 0.50 -14.74 -9.90
N LEU A 71 -0.18 -13.77 -9.28
CA LEU A 71 -1.60 -13.49 -9.54
C LEU A 71 -1.79 -12.90 -10.94
N ILE A 72 -0.96 -11.93 -11.32
CA ILE A 72 -0.98 -11.33 -12.67
C ILE A 72 -0.73 -12.40 -13.74
N ALA A 73 0.24 -13.29 -13.52
CA ALA A 73 0.51 -14.40 -14.42
C ALA A 73 -0.68 -15.38 -14.51
N ALA A 74 -1.36 -15.65 -13.39
CA ALA A 74 -2.56 -16.48 -13.38
C ALA A 74 -3.72 -15.82 -14.13
N ILE A 75 -3.95 -14.52 -13.96
CA ILE A 75 -4.99 -13.77 -14.69
C ILE A 75 -4.71 -13.85 -16.19
N GLN A 76 -3.46 -13.59 -16.60
CA GLN A 76 -3.06 -13.65 -18.01
C GLN A 76 -3.31 -15.04 -18.60
N LYS A 77 -2.90 -16.09 -17.88
CA LYS A 77 -3.06 -17.49 -18.32
C LYS A 77 -4.53 -17.86 -18.55
N ASN A 78 -5.44 -17.30 -17.75
CA ASN A 78 -6.86 -17.65 -17.79
C ASN A 78 -7.71 -16.68 -18.64
N SER A 79 -7.14 -15.57 -19.11
CA SER A 79 -7.82 -14.56 -19.92
C SER A 79 -7.54 -14.75 -21.41
N LYS A 80 -8.41 -15.50 -22.11
CA LYS A 80 -8.24 -15.78 -23.55
C LYS A 80 -8.48 -14.52 -24.40
N GLY A 81 -7.57 -14.24 -25.33
CA GLY A 81 -7.68 -13.11 -26.25
C GLY A 81 -7.34 -11.75 -25.63
N VAL A 82 -6.82 -11.73 -24.41
CA VAL A 82 -6.42 -10.53 -23.69
C VAL A 82 -4.90 -10.33 -23.81
N LEU A 83 -4.48 -9.10 -24.05
CA LEU A 83 -3.06 -8.75 -24.15
C LEU A 83 -2.33 -8.94 -22.81
N ALA A 84 -1.01 -9.11 -22.90
CA ALA A 84 -0.11 -9.18 -21.75
C ALA A 84 -0.25 -7.95 -20.84
N TYR A 85 -0.16 -8.15 -19.52
CA TYR A 85 0.06 -7.06 -18.58
C TYR A 85 1.33 -6.31 -18.97
N SER A 86 1.21 -5.01 -19.21
CA SER A 86 2.32 -4.17 -19.67
C SER A 86 2.97 -3.36 -18.55
N GLY A 87 2.35 -3.34 -17.36
CA GLY A 87 2.85 -2.56 -16.22
C GLY A 87 2.60 -1.07 -16.33
N SER A 88 1.79 -0.60 -17.28
CA SER A 88 1.55 0.82 -17.50
C SER A 88 0.61 1.42 -16.44
N TYR A 89 0.95 2.62 -16.00
CA TYR A 89 0.17 3.47 -15.10
C TYR A 89 -0.40 4.70 -15.82
N ASN A 90 -0.28 4.77 -17.14
CA ASN A 90 -0.87 5.84 -17.93
C ASN A 90 -2.40 5.82 -17.83
N ALA A 91 -3.02 6.99 -18.04
CA ALA A 91 -4.47 7.16 -17.91
C ALA A 91 -5.29 6.25 -18.86
N ASP A 92 -4.72 5.90 -20.01
CA ASP A 92 -5.33 5.06 -21.05
C ASP A 92 -5.05 3.55 -20.87
N ALA A 93 -4.26 3.16 -19.87
CA ALA A 93 -3.90 1.77 -19.58
C ALA A 93 -5.03 0.99 -18.86
N ALA A 94 -6.24 1.00 -19.43
CA ALA A 94 -7.43 0.37 -18.86
C ALA A 94 -7.25 -1.13 -18.60
N LEU A 95 -6.51 -1.82 -19.46
CA LEU A 95 -6.23 -3.24 -19.31
C LEU A 95 -5.34 -3.52 -18.09
N ASP A 96 -4.25 -2.77 -17.92
CA ASP A 96 -3.37 -2.92 -16.76
C ASP A 96 -4.05 -2.56 -15.44
N GLN A 97 -4.96 -1.57 -15.47
CA GLN A 97 -5.83 -1.29 -14.33
C GLN A 97 -6.74 -2.48 -14.01
N ALA A 98 -7.28 -3.18 -15.01
CA ALA A 98 -8.10 -4.37 -14.79
C ALA A 98 -7.29 -5.54 -14.18
N TYR A 99 -6.05 -5.76 -14.65
CA TYR A 99 -5.13 -6.71 -14.04
C TYR A 99 -4.90 -6.41 -12.56
N ARG A 100 -4.58 -5.16 -12.23
CA ARG A 100 -4.34 -4.75 -10.84
C ARG A 100 -5.58 -4.91 -9.96
N ARG A 101 -6.76 -4.52 -10.45
CA ARG A 101 -8.03 -4.69 -9.72
C ARG A 101 -8.32 -6.16 -9.43
N LEU A 102 -8.13 -7.05 -10.40
CA LEU A 102 -8.40 -8.48 -10.22
C LEU A 102 -7.32 -9.18 -9.37
N ALA A 103 -6.09 -8.66 -9.33
CA ALA A 103 -5.05 -9.18 -8.45
C ALA A 103 -5.22 -8.73 -6.99
N ASP A 104 -5.88 -7.59 -6.77
CA ASP A 104 -6.14 -6.99 -5.46
C ASP A 104 -7.41 -7.54 -4.76
N HIS A 105 -8.45 -7.87 -5.53
CA HIS A 105 -9.74 -8.36 -5.03
C HIS A 105 -9.88 -9.89 -5.08
#